data_AF-A0A7S4HVH8-F1
#
_entry.id   AF-A0A7S4HVH8-F1
#
_cell.length_a   1.000
_cell.length_b   1.000
_cell.length_c   1.000
_cell.angle_alpha   90.00
_cell.angle_beta   90.00
_cell.angle_gamma   90.00
#
_symmetry.space_group_name_H-M   'P 1'
#
loop_
_entity.id
_entity.type
_entity.pdbx_description
1 polymer ?
#
loop_
_entity_poly.entity_id
_entity_poly.type
_entity_poly.pdbx_seq_one_letter_code
_entity_poly.pdbx_strand_id
1 'polypeptide(L)'
;MVGVSSLFKFRQLGRTSPLMAKQYQLLARGMAIYWIACPMALYALTRSPKFLLIVWLQPLLCMTTFLSIVNWGFHAFIHYDENGEQVPVVNSLTILDGMDDSFGEDDHMAHHYSPQTWYTKTHEYQAKVHADIVRYHGSVFKEVSIVELSCLVLFNQFERIAEKHFVDHSGKLSIQQAADMLRSRARIKEMEYDDYLEWLRQGGEAMEVKKAKAK
;
A
#
# COMPACT_ATOMS: atom_id res chain seq x y z
N MET A 1 0.78 3.33 -18.68
CA MET A 1 1.09 1.95 -19.11
C MET A 1 1.94 1.30 -18.04
N VAL A 2 1.50 0.16 -17.51
CA VAL A 2 2.25 -0.60 -16.49
C VAL A 2 3.65 -0.91 -17.03
N GLY A 3 4.67 -0.56 -16.25
CA GLY A 3 6.08 -0.84 -16.55
C GLY A 3 6.86 0.22 -17.33
N VAL A 4 6.22 1.26 -17.90
CA VAL A 4 6.95 2.30 -18.66
C VAL A 4 7.88 3.13 -17.77
N SER A 5 7.40 3.56 -16.60
CA SER A 5 8.23 4.24 -15.60
C SER A 5 9.41 3.37 -15.15
N SER A 6 9.15 2.09 -14.89
CA SER A 6 10.18 1.11 -14.57
C SER A 6 11.20 0.97 -15.69
N LEU A 7 10.79 0.87 -16.96
CA LEU A 7 11.73 0.84 -18.09
C LEU A 7 12.66 2.04 -18.11
N PHE A 8 12.16 3.25 -17.89
CA PHE A 8 12.99 4.44 -17.83
C PHE A 8 13.99 4.37 -16.67
N LYS A 9 13.54 3.98 -15.47
CA LYS A 9 14.40 3.87 -14.29
C LYS A 9 15.48 2.80 -14.48
N PHE A 10 15.11 1.59 -14.91
CA PHE A 10 16.05 0.50 -15.15
C PHE A 10 17.02 0.81 -16.29
N ARG A 11 16.58 1.53 -17.33
CA ARG A 11 17.47 2.02 -18.39
C ARG A 11 18.49 3.02 -17.86
N GLN A 12 18.08 3.93 -16.99
CA GLN A 12 18.98 4.91 -16.37
C GLN A 12 20.00 4.22 -15.48
N LEU A 13 19.56 3.33 -14.59
CA LEU A 13 20.43 2.55 -13.69
C LEU A 13 21.34 1.58 -14.46
N GLY A 14 20.88 1.06 -15.60
CA GLY A 14 21.67 0.20 -16.48
C GLY A 14 22.87 0.89 -17.13
N ARG A 15 22.94 2.23 -17.10
CA ARG A 15 24.12 2.98 -17.57
C ARG A 15 25.34 2.78 -16.67
N THR A 16 25.10 2.51 -15.38
CA THR A 16 26.17 2.41 -14.37
C THR A 16 26.30 0.99 -13.81
N SER A 17 25.31 0.12 -13.99
CA SER A 17 25.31 -1.25 -13.48
C SER A 17 25.03 -2.29 -14.57
N PRO A 18 25.96 -3.21 -14.86
CA PRO A 18 25.74 -4.31 -15.81
C PRO A 18 24.57 -5.22 -15.43
N LEU A 19 24.36 -5.45 -14.13
CA LEU A 19 23.22 -6.20 -13.62
C LEU A 19 21.91 -5.49 -13.99
N MET A 20 21.82 -4.18 -13.78
CA MET A 20 20.62 -3.40 -14.10
C MET A 20 20.39 -3.30 -15.61
N ALA A 21 21.44 -3.26 -16.42
CA ALA A 21 21.32 -3.33 -17.88
C ALA A 21 20.67 -4.65 -18.33
N LYS A 22 21.05 -5.78 -17.72
CA LYS A 22 20.41 -7.08 -17.98
C LYS A 22 18.95 -7.10 -17.55
N GLN A 23 18.63 -6.54 -16.38
CA GLN A 23 17.24 -6.45 -15.91
C GLN A 23 16.39 -5.55 -16.81
N TYR A 24 16.94 -4.44 -17.31
CA TYR A 24 16.28 -3.59 -18.30
C TYR A 24 15.93 -4.37 -19.57
N GLN A 25 16.86 -5.16 -20.12
CA GLN A 25 16.61 -5.96 -21.32
C GLN A 25 15.51 -7.00 -21.09
N LEU A 26 15.54 -7.67 -19.94
CA LEU A 26 14.51 -8.65 -19.56
C LEU A 26 13.13 -7.98 -19.47
N LEU A 27 13.04 -6.84 -18.78
CA LEU A 27 11.80 -6.06 -18.64
C LEU A 27 11.30 -5.56 -20.01
N ALA A 28 12.18 -5.01 -20.85
CA ALA A 28 11.84 -4.51 -22.18
C ALA A 28 11.27 -5.62 -23.06
N ARG A 29 11.88 -6.81 -23.04
CA ARG A 29 11.38 -7.97 -23.76
C ARG A 29 10.02 -8.43 -23.22
N GLY A 30 9.87 -8.52 -21.90
CA GLY A 30 8.60 -8.88 -21.27
C GLY A 30 7.47 -7.91 -21.64
N MET A 31 7.76 -6.61 -21.62
CA MET A 31 6.80 -5.59 -22.03
C MET A 31 6.45 -5.64 -23.51
N ALA A 32 7.41 -5.87 -24.40
CA ALA A 32 7.12 -6.04 -25.82
C ALA A 32 6.24 -7.27 -26.09
N ILE A 33 6.51 -8.38 -25.38
CA ILE A 33 5.67 -9.58 -25.47
C ILE A 33 4.25 -9.27 -25.00
N TYR A 34 4.12 -8.70 -23.80
CA TYR A 34 2.82 -8.47 -23.18
C TYR A 34 1.97 -7.41 -23.93
N TRP A 35 2.55 -6.25 -24.24
CA TRP A 35 1.82 -5.12 -24.82
C TRP A 35 1.68 -5.17 -26.33
N ILE A 36 2.49 -5.97 -27.03
CA ILE A 36 2.50 -6.02 -28.49
C ILE A 36 2.21 -7.44 -28.98
N ALA A 37 3.05 -8.43 -28.63
CA ALA A 37 2.91 -9.77 -29.18
C ALA A 37 1.60 -10.46 -28.79
N CYS A 38 1.21 -10.41 -27.50
CA CYS A 38 -0.04 -10.98 -27.01
C CYS A 38 -1.29 -10.38 -27.67
N PRO A 39 -1.51 -9.04 -27.67
CA PRO A 39 -2.69 -8.47 -28.33
C PRO A 39 -2.67 -8.66 -29.84
N MET A 40 -1.49 -8.64 -30.51
CA MET A 40 -1.42 -8.96 -31.95
C MET A 40 -1.83 -10.41 -32.23
N ALA A 41 -1.40 -11.37 -31.40
CA ALA A 41 -1.81 -12.77 -31.55
C ALA A 41 -3.32 -12.95 -31.33
N LEU A 42 -3.86 -12.34 -30.27
CA LEU A 42 -5.31 -12.34 -30.02
C LEU A 42 -6.09 -11.68 -31.15
N TYR A 43 -5.57 -10.58 -31.72
CA TYR A 43 -6.19 -9.92 -32.87
C TYR A 43 -6.16 -10.81 -34.12
N ALA A 44 -5.03 -11.46 -34.40
CA ALA A 44 -4.90 -12.36 -35.53
C ALA A 44 -5.90 -13.53 -35.47
N LEU A 45 -6.17 -14.04 -34.26
CA LEU A 45 -7.13 -15.12 -34.00
C LEU A 45 -8.59 -14.65 -34.07
N THR A 46 -8.91 -13.51 -33.45
CA THR A 46 -10.30 -13.07 -33.28
C THR A 46 -10.78 -12.11 -34.36
N ARG A 47 -9.84 -11.45 -35.05
CA ARG A 47 -10.07 -10.36 -36.03
C ARG A 47 -10.99 -9.25 -35.52
N SER A 48 -11.07 -9.09 -34.20
CA SER A 48 -12.04 -8.20 -33.55
C SER A 48 -11.31 -7.22 -32.63
N PRO A 49 -11.24 -5.93 -32.97
CA PRO A 49 -10.69 -4.93 -32.07
C PRO A 49 -11.56 -4.76 -30.81
N LYS A 50 -12.88 -5.00 -30.93
CA LYS A 50 -13.79 -5.00 -29.77
C LYS A 50 -13.41 -6.09 -28.76
N PHE A 51 -13.02 -7.28 -29.25
CA PHE A 51 -12.55 -8.35 -28.39
C PHE A 51 -11.30 -7.93 -27.60
N LEU A 52 -10.30 -7.32 -28.26
CA LEU A 52 -9.11 -6.82 -27.57
C LEU A 52 -9.45 -5.78 -26.50
N LEU A 53 -10.36 -4.85 -26.80
CA LEU A 53 -10.72 -3.79 -25.86
C LEU A 53 -11.47 -4.34 -24.65
N ILE A 54 -12.48 -5.20 -24.85
CA ILE A 54 -13.39 -5.66 -23.79
C ILE A 54 -12.82 -6.84 -23.02
N VAL A 55 -12.13 -7.77 -23.69
CA VAL A 55 -11.70 -9.04 -23.05
C VAL A 55 -10.26 -8.97 -22.57
N TRP A 56 -9.40 -8.19 -23.24
CA TRP A 56 -7.99 -8.09 -22.87
C TRP A 56 -7.67 -6.79 -22.10
N LEU A 57 -8.02 -5.63 -22.66
CA LEU A 57 -7.63 -4.34 -22.07
C LEU A 57 -8.49 -3.95 -20.87
N GLN A 58 -9.82 -4.05 -20.97
CA GLN A 58 -10.72 -3.62 -19.90
C GLN A 58 -10.48 -4.37 -18.58
N PRO A 59 -10.38 -5.73 -18.53
CA PRO A 59 -10.12 -6.44 -17.28
C PRO A 59 -8.76 -6.07 -16.69
N LEU A 60 -7.75 -5.86 -17.52
CA LEU A 60 -6.44 -5.40 -17.07
C LEU A 60 -6.54 -4.03 -16.38
N LEU A 61 -7.23 -3.07 -16.97
CA LEU A 61 -7.41 -1.74 -16.37
C LEU A 61 -8.24 -1.82 -15.08
N CYS A 62 -9.34 -2.57 -15.09
CA CYS A 62 -10.19 -2.77 -13.92
C CYS A 62 -9.42 -3.41 -12.76
N MET A 63 -8.75 -4.55 -13.01
CA MET A 63 -8.00 -5.26 -11.97
C MET A 63 -6.76 -4.49 -11.51
N THR A 64 -6.05 -3.80 -12.40
CA THR A 64 -4.91 -2.95 -12.00
C THR A 64 -5.37 -1.81 -11.11
N THR A 65 -6.47 -1.15 -11.46
CA THR A 65 -7.04 -0.05 -10.65
C THR A 65 -7.52 -0.58 -9.31
N PHE A 66 -8.26 -1.69 -9.30
CA PHE A 66 -8.74 -2.35 -8.10
C PHE A 66 -7.59 -2.73 -7.16
N LEU A 67 -6.58 -3.42 -7.68
CA LEU A 67 -5.40 -3.82 -6.89
C LEU A 67 -4.58 -2.60 -6.41
N SER A 68 -4.54 -1.51 -7.19
CA SER A 68 -3.88 -0.28 -6.75
C SER A 68 -4.60 0.34 -5.54
N ILE A 69 -5.94 0.32 -5.53
CA ILE A 69 -6.73 0.80 -4.40
C ILE A 69 -6.50 -0.08 -3.17
N VAL A 70 -6.56 -1.40 -3.34
CA VAL A 70 -6.33 -2.38 -2.26
C VAL A 70 -4.93 -2.24 -1.66
N ASN A 71 -3.89 -2.21 -2.50
CA ASN A 71 -2.51 -2.02 -2.04
C ASN A 71 -2.33 -0.68 -1.32
N TRP A 72 -2.94 0.38 -1.83
CA TRP A 72 -2.90 1.68 -1.16
C TRP A 72 -3.60 1.63 0.20
N GLY A 73 -4.75 0.95 0.31
CA GLY A 73 -5.42 0.73 1.59
C GLY A 73 -4.55 -0.02 2.61
N PHE A 74 -3.92 -1.12 2.18
CA PHE A 74 -3.09 -1.96 3.04
C PHE A 74 -1.87 -1.24 3.61
N HIS A 75 -1.39 -0.23 2.88
CA HIS A 75 -0.26 0.62 3.24
C HIS A 75 -0.66 2.07 3.53
N ALA A 76 -1.94 2.29 3.84
CA ALA A 76 -2.47 3.63 3.99
C ALA A 76 -1.85 4.37 5.18
N PHE A 77 -1.45 3.67 6.24
CA PHE A 77 -0.95 4.25 7.47
C PHE A 77 0.56 4.06 7.57
N ILE A 78 1.30 5.14 7.82
CA ILE A 78 2.75 5.08 8.01
C ILE A 78 3.10 5.69 9.37
N HIS A 79 4.07 5.09 10.05
CA HIS A 79 4.65 5.61 11.29
C HIS A 79 6.13 5.23 11.40
N TYR A 80 6.87 6.12 12.05
CA TYR A 80 8.28 5.95 12.40
C TYR A 80 8.42 6.11 13.91
N ASP A 81 9.29 5.32 14.52
CA ASP A 81 9.59 5.42 15.95
C ASP A 81 10.49 6.63 16.28
N GLU A 82 10.84 6.77 17.56
CA GLU A 82 11.74 7.80 18.05
C GLU A 82 13.15 7.81 17.40
N ASN A 83 13.56 6.69 16.79
CA ASN A 83 14.85 6.55 16.10
C ASN A 83 14.73 6.77 14.59
N GLY A 84 13.52 7.02 14.08
CA GLY A 84 13.24 7.14 12.65
C GLY A 84 13.15 5.78 11.93
N GLU A 85 12.97 4.68 12.66
CA GLU A 85 12.76 3.36 12.09
C GLU A 85 11.27 3.13 11.80
N GLN A 86 10.96 2.44 10.70
CA GLN A 86 9.58 2.11 10.35
C GLN A 86 8.95 1.18 11.39
N VAL A 87 7.69 1.43 11.76
CA VAL A 87 6.95 0.60 12.72
C VAL A 87 6.09 -0.43 11.96
N PRO A 88 6.47 -1.72 11.91
CA PRO A 88 5.82 -2.72 11.06
C PRO A 88 4.33 -2.90 11.35
N VAL A 89 3.97 -2.93 12.63
CA VAL A 89 2.58 -3.12 13.12
C VAL A 89 1.65 -1.95 12.77
N VAL A 90 2.20 -0.82 12.30
CA VAL A 90 1.43 0.33 11.80
C VAL A 90 1.45 0.38 10.27
N ASN A 91 2.59 0.08 9.65
CA ASN A 91 2.83 0.25 8.21
C ASN A 91 2.25 -0.87 7.34
N SER A 92 1.80 -1.95 7.95
CA SER A 92 0.99 -2.98 7.29
C SER A 92 -0.14 -3.34 8.22
N LEU A 93 -1.36 -3.14 7.73
CA LEU A 93 -2.55 -3.31 8.55
C LEU A 93 -2.93 -4.79 8.67
N THR A 94 -3.74 -5.09 9.68
CA THR A 94 -4.40 -6.37 9.87
C THR A 94 -5.91 -6.12 9.96
N ILE A 95 -6.72 -6.89 9.23
CA ILE A 95 -8.18 -6.88 9.34
C ILE A 95 -8.60 -8.17 10.04
N LEU A 96 -9.34 -8.04 11.14
CA LEU A 96 -9.93 -9.13 11.89
C LEU A 96 -11.36 -9.34 11.42
N ASP A 97 -11.74 -10.61 11.21
CA ASP A 97 -13.09 -10.98 10.79
C ASP A 97 -13.55 -10.19 9.55
N GLY A 98 -12.64 -10.01 8.59
CA GLY A 98 -12.90 -9.34 7.33
C GLY A 98 -13.91 -10.11 6.48
N MET A 99 -14.74 -9.38 5.73
CA MET A 99 -15.81 -9.97 4.94
C MET A 99 -15.32 -10.69 3.67
N ASP A 100 -14.08 -10.40 3.26
CA ASP A 100 -13.43 -10.90 2.06
C ASP A 100 -12.10 -11.64 2.34
N ASP A 101 -11.81 -11.98 3.60
CA ASP A 101 -10.59 -12.72 3.96
C ASP A 101 -10.59 -14.12 3.33
N SER A 102 -9.75 -14.30 2.33
CA SER A 102 -9.49 -15.59 1.70
C SER A 102 -8.05 -15.95 1.95
N PHE A 103 -7.81 -17.06 2.66
CA PHE A 103 -6.47 -17.52 3.03
C PHE A 103 -5.67 -16.53 3.89
N GLY A 104 -6.31 -15.85 4.84
CA GLY A 104 -5.63 -15.02 5.84
C GLY A 104 -4.89 -13.81 5.25
N GLU A 105 -5.23 -13.40 4.03
CA GLU A 105 -4.59 -12.28 3.32
C GLU A 105 -4.89 -10.94 4.00
N ASP A 106 -5.97 -10.89 4.78
CA ASP A 106 -6.32 -9.72 5.59
C ASP A 106 -5.34 -9.45 6.74
N ASP A 107 -4.49 -10.43 7.10
CA ASP A 107 -3.30 -10.19 7.92
C ASP A 107 -2.09 -9.81 7.06
N HIS A 108 -2.18 -8.64 6.43
CA HIS A 108 -1.14 -8.12 5.55
C HIS A 108 0.19 -7.86 6.26
N MET A 109 0.13 -7.64 7.58
CA MET A 109 1.32 -7.59 8.43
C MET A 109 2.07 -8.93 8.44
N ALA A 110 1.39 -10.06 8.61
CA ALA A 110 2.01 -11.38 8.52
C ALA A 110 2.58 -11.65 7.13
N HIS A 111 1.85 -11.26 6.07
CA HIS A 111 2.30 -11.39 4.68
C HIS A 111 3.67 -10.73 4.44
N HIS A 112 3.88 -9.50 4.93
CA HIS A 112 5.11 -8.74 4.71
C HIS A 112 6.25 -9.09 5.66
N TYR A 113 5.94 -9.27 6.95
CA TYR A 113 6.97 -9.34 8.00
C TYR A 113 7.21 -10.76 8.52
N SER A 114 6.36 -11.71 8.16
CA SER A 114 6.57 -13.12 8.44
C SER A 114 6.16 -13.99 7.25
N PRO A 115 6.87 -13.88 6.10
CA PRO A 115 6.50 -14.57 4.85
C PRO A 115 6.57 -16.10 4.93
N GLN A 116 7.07 -16.65 6.04
CA GLN A 116 7.11 -18.09 6.32
C GLN A 116 5.88 -18.56 7.14
N THR A 117 5.06 -17.63 7.63
CA THR A 117 3.82 -17.96 8.34
C THR A 117 2.78 -18.44 7.33
N TRP A 118 2.31 -19.67 7.53
CA TRP A 118 1.19 -20.19 6.76
C TRP A 118 -0.11 -19.51 7.17
N TYR A 119 -1.06 -19.34 6.24
CA TYR A 119 -2.26 -18.55 6.50
C TYR A 119 -3.11 -19.02 7.70
N THR A 120 -3.10 -20.31 8.02
CA THR A 120 -3.82 -20.83 9.19
C THR A 120 -3.14 -20.51 10.53
N LYS A 121 -1.93 -19.93 10.48
CA LYS A 121 -1.06 -19.64 11.63
C LYS A 121 -0.75 -18.16 11.81
N THR A 122 -1.45 -17.27 11.09
CA THR A 122 -1.31 -15.82 11.22
C THR A 122 -1.51 -15.35 12.66
N HIS A 123 -2.47 -15.94 13.39
CA HIS A 123 -2.70 -15.69 14.81
C HIS A 123 -1.46 -15.94 15.70
N GLU A 124 -0.61 -16.92 15.37
CA GLU A 124 0.63 -17.18 16.12
C GLU A 124 1.62 -16.01 15.96
N TYR A 125 1.67 -15.41 14.77
CA TYR A 125 2.49 -14.23 14.51
C TYR A 125 1.93 -12.99 15.19
N GLN A 126 0.61 -12.77 15.11
CA GLN A 126 -0.06 -11.67 15.82
C GLN A 126 0.22 -11.70 17.32
N ALA A 127 0.18 -12.89 17.93
CA ALA A 127 0.51 -13.06 19.35
C ALA A 127 1.95 -12.65 19.68
N LYS A 128 2.92 -12.90 18.78
CA LYS A 128 4.33 -12.51 18.97
C LYS A 128 4.52 -11.00 18.93
N VAL A 129 3.81 -10.30 18.05
CA VAL A 129 3.93 -8.84 17.86
C VAL A 129 2.90 -8.04 18.65
N HIS A 130 2.08 -8.70 19.48
CA HIS A 130 0.99 -8.06 20.21
C HIS A 130 1.46 -6.93 21.14
N ALA A 131 2.63 -7.10 21.77
CA ALA A 131 3.22 -6.05 22.61
C ALA A 131 3.47 -4.76 21.81
N ASP A 132 3.94 -4.87 20.57
CA ASP A 132 4.17 -3.73 19.68
C ASP A 132 2.85 -3.16 19.17
N ILE A 133 1.85 -4.00 18.87
CA ILE A 133 0.49 -3.56 18.53
C ILE A 133 -0.08 -2.66 19.65
N VAL A 134 0.07 -3.07 20.91
CA VAL A 134 -0.39 -2.28 22.07
C VAL A 134 0.44 -1.00 22.24
N ARG A 135 1.77 -1.09 22.13
CA ARG A 135 2.69 0.05 22.33
C ARG A 135 2.47 1.15 21.29
N TYR A 136 2.34 0.77 20.02
CA TYR A 136 2.29 1.71 18.91
C TYR A 136 0.87 1.96 18.39
N HIS A 137 -0.17 1.42 19.03
CA HIS A 137 -1.54 1.42 18.52
C HIS A 137 -1.57 0.94 17.07
N GLY A 138 -1.18 -0.31 16.87
CA GLY A 138 -1.03 -0.94 15.55
C GLY A 138 -2.28 -0.76 14.67
N SER A 139 -2.09 -0.81 13.35
CA SER A 139 -3.14 -0.63 12.35
C SER A 139 -4.03 -1.87 12.25
N VAL A 140 -4.76 -2.17 13.33
CA VAL A 140 -5.68 -3.30 13.41
C VAL A 140 -7.11 -2.80 13.23
N PHE A 141 -7.81 -3.39 12.27
CA PHE A 141 -9.20 -3.09 11.96
C PHE A 141 -10.05 -4.34 12.09
N LYS A 142 -11.37 -4.20 12.17
CA LYS A 142 -12.31 -5.32 12.22
C LYS A 142 -13.57 -5.09 11.39
N GLU A 143 -14.15 -6.19 10.93
CA GLU A 143 -15.49 -6.22 10.28
C GLU A 143 -15.61 -5.21 9.12
N VAL A 144 -14.53 -5.07 8.33
CA VAL A 144 -14.45 -4.16 7.17
C VAL A 144 -13.71 -4.87 6.04
N SER A 145 -14.12 -4.67 4.79
CA SER A 145 -13.31 -5.13 3.66
C SER A 145 -12.15 -4.17 3.41
N ILE A 146 -11.03 -4.65 2.87
CA ILE A 146 -9.91 -3.76 2.52
C ILE A 146 -10.33 -2.69 1.51
N VAL A 147 -11.23 -3.02 0.58
CA VAL A 147 -11.74 -2.07 -0.42
C VAL A 147 -12.56 -0.97 0.25
N GLU A 148 -13.43 -1.33 1.20
CA GLU A 148 -14.21 -0.36 1.97
C GLU A 148 -13.28 0.53 2.81
N LEU A 149 -12.34 -0.06 3.55
CA LEU A 149 -11.37 0.68 4.35
C LEU A 149 -10.58 1.67 3.49
N SER A 150 -10.12 1.22 2.32
CA SER A 150 -9.47 2.09 1.32
C SER A 150 -10.37 3.26 0.95
N CYS A 151 -11.62 3.01 0.57
CA CYS A 151 -12.56 4.08 0.24
C CYS A 151 -12.76 5.06 1.42
N LEU A 152 -12.90 4.55 2.65
CA LEU A 152 -13.05 5.39 3.84
C LEU A 152 -11.84 6.30 4.06
N VAL A 153 -10.61 5.79 3.90
CA VAL A 153 -9.39 6.62 3.97
C VAL A 153 -9.39 7.66 2.85
N LEU A 154 -9.74 7.27 1.62
CA LEU A 154 -9.74 8.15 0.45
C LEU A 154 -10.71 9.32 0.61
N PHE A 155 -11.88 9.05 1.21
CA PHE A 155 -12.90 10.06 1.51
C PHE A 155 -12.71 10.72 2.89
N ASN A 156 -11.54 10.55 3.52
CA ASN A 156 -11.15 11.18 4.78
C ASN A 156 -12.15 10.90 5.93
N GLN A 157 -12.77 9.72 5.94
CA GLN A 157 -13.79 9.28 6.92
C GLN A 157 -13.15 8.67 8.18
N PHE A 158 -12.12 9.32 8.74
CA PHE A 158 -11.33 8.76 9.84
C PHE A 158 -12.11 8.57 11.14
N GLU A 159 -13.09 9.43 11.43
CA GLU A 159 -13.98 9.28 12.57
C GLU A 159 -14.80 7.98 12.46
N ARG A 160 -15.32 7.68 11.26
CA ARG A 160 -16.06 6.44 11.00
C ARG A 160 -15.16 5.21 11.11
N ILE A 161 -13.92 5.29 10.61
CA ILE A 161 -12.93 4.22 10.77
C ILE A 161 -12.66 3.99 12.26
N ALA A 162 -12.37 5.05 13.00
CA ALA A 162 -12.06 4.99 14.43
C ALA A 162 -13.21 4.45 15.28
N GLU A 163 -14.45 4.86 14.99
CA GLU A 163 -15.64 4.45 15.75
C GLU A 163 -16.03 2.99 15.49
N LYS A 164 -15.99 2.55 14.22
CA LYS A 164 -16.62 1.27 13.83
C LYS A 164 -15.65 0.14 13.59
N HIS A 165 -14.43 0.46 13.15
CA HIS A 165 -13.53 -0.54 12.57
C HIS A 165 -12.20 -0.62 13.29
N PHE A 166 -11.68 0.47 13.84
CA PHE A 166 -10.37 0.46 14.49
C PHE A 166 -10.40 -0.29 15.83
N VAL A 167 -9.39 -1.14 16.07
CA VAL A 167 -9.24 -1.92 17.29
C VAL A 167 -8.11 -1.34 18.15
N ASP A 168 -8.47 -0.51 19.13
CA ASP A 168 -7.48 -0.02 20.11
C ASP A 168 -7.20 -1.08 21.18
N HIS A 169 -6.18 -1.90 20.96
CA HIS A 169 -5.73 -2.90 21.93
C HIS A 169 -5.21 -2.30 23.25
N SER A 170 -4.89 -1.00 23.29
CA SER A 170 -4.48 -0.34 24.54
C SER A 170 -5.66 0.07 25.42
N GLY A 171 -6.85 0.28 24.83
CA GLY A 171 -8.03 0.81 25.50
C GLY A 171 -7.89 2.25 26.02
N LYS A 172 -6.93 3.03 25.48
CA LYS A 172 -6.58 4.37 25.98
C LYS A 172 -7.05 5.49 25.08
N LEU A 173 -7.37 5.21 23.82
CA LEU A 173 -7.73 6.23 22.84
C LEU A 173 -9.24 6.48 22.86
N SER A 174 -9.64 7.74 23.00
CA SER A 174 -10.97 8.15 22.58
C SER A 174 -11.11 8.04 21.05
N ILE A 175 -12.35 7.97 20.56
CA ILE A 175 -12.65 7.92 19.12
C ILE A 175 -11.97 9.07 18.37
N GLN A 176 -12.00 10.28 18.92
CA GLN A 176 -11.38 11.45 18.29
C GLN A 176 -9.85 11.32 18.22
N GLN A 177 -9.22 10.87 19.30
CA GLN A 177 -7.76 10.66 19.33
C GLN A 177 -7.34 9.58 18.32
N ALA A 178 -8.10 8.49 18.21
CA ALA A 178 -7.86 7.45 17.21
C ALA A 178 -8.04 8.00 15.78
N ALA A 179 -9.09 8.77 15.51
CA ALA A 179 -9.33 9.38 14.21
C ALA A 179 -8.20 10.35 13.80
N ASP A 180 -7.74 11.19 14.72
CA ASP A 180 -6.66 12.15 14.47
C ASP A 180 -5.32 11.44 14.22
N MET A 181 -5.03 10.38 15.00
CA MET A 181 -3.85 9.54 14.81
C MET A 181 -3.86 8.87 13.43
N LEU A 182 -4.96 8.21 13.06
CA LEU A 182 -5.12 7.55 11.76
C LEU A 182 -4.98 8.55 10.61
N ARG A 183 -5.60 9.73 10.74
CA ARG A 183 -5.49 10.81 9.75
C ARG A 183 -4.07 11.31 9.58
N SER A 184 -3.33 11.48 10.68
CA SER A 184 -1.92 11.91 10.62
C SER A 184 -1.08 10.87 9.87
N ARG A 185 -1.21 9.59 10.23
CA ARG A 185 -0.49 8.48 9.61
C ARG A 185 -0.82 8.32 8.12
N ALA A 186 -2.07 8.58 7.73
CA ALA A 186 -2.52 8.47 6.35
C ALA A 186 -2.14 9.65 5.45
N ARG A 187 -1.53 10.69 6.01
CA ARG A 187 -1.12 11.90 5.28
C ARG A 187 0.39 12.06 5.21
N ILE A 188 1.16 11.08 5.66
CA ILE A 188 2.60 11.08 5.47
C ILE A 188 2.88 11.07 3.98
N LYS A 189 3.54 12.13 3.50
CA LYS A 189 3.87 12.28 2.09
C LYS A 189 5.10 11.43 1.79
N GLU A 190 5.00 10.59 0.75
CA GLU A 190 6.20 10.11 0.07
C GLU A 190 6.97 11.33 -0.43
N MET A 191 8.22 11.43 0.01
CA MET A 191 9.16 12.43 -0.44
C MET A 191 10.48 11.73 -0.73
N GLU A 192 11.28 12.29 -1.63
CA GLU A 192 12.61 11.73 -1.89
C GLU A 192 13.40 11.68 -0.59
N TYR A 193 14.30 10.70 -0.45
CA TYR A 193 15.03 10.51 0.80
C TYR A 193 15.73 11.81 1.26
N ASP A 194 16.28 12.58 0.33
CA ASP A 194 16.92 13.86 0.60
C ASP A 194 15.91 14.93 1.09
N ASP A 195 14.70 14.93 0.52
CA ASP A 195 13.60 15.82 0.93
C ASP A 195 13.06 15.42 2.32
N TYR A 196 13.05 14.12 2.65
CA TYR A 196 12.71 13.61 3.97
C TYR A 196 13.72 14.07 5.03
N LEU A 197 15.02 13.95 4.72
CA LEU A 197 16.06 14.46 5.60
C LEU A 197 15.92 15.97 5.81
N GLU A 198 15.56 16.72 4.78
CA GLU A 198 15.32 18.16 4.90
C GLU A 198 14.05 18.49 5.70
N TRP A 199 12.96 17.74 5.49
CA TRP A 199 11.72 17.86 6.25
C TRP A 199 11.92 17.56 7.74
N LEU A 200 12.71 16.52 8.08
CA LEU A 200 13.11 16.20 9.45
C LEU A 200 13.94 17.33 10.08
N ARG A 201 14.94 17.85 9.35
CA ARG A 201 15.77 18.98 9.81
C ARG A 201 14.95 20.23 10.13
N GLN A 202 13.81 20.40 9.47
CA GLN A 202 12.95 21.57 9.59
C GLN A 202 11.77 21.38 10.58
N GLY A 203 11.72 20.26 11.30
CA GLY A 203 10.74 20.03 12.36
C GLY A 203 9.37 19.54 11.89
N GLY A 204 9.31 18.92 10.72
CA GLY A 204 8.23 18.06 10.22
C GLY A 204 6.80 18.63 10.14
N GLU A 205 6.18 18.89 11.28
CA GLU A 205 4.80 19.40 11.40
C GLU A 205 4.72 20.94 11.39
N ALA A 206 5.77 21.63 11.84
CA ALA A 206 5.75 23.09 12.00
C ALA A 206 5.64 23.87 10.66
N MET A 207 6.01 23.27 9.53
CA MET A 207 5.97 23.92 8.22
C MET A 207 4.58 23.89 7.57
N GLU A 208 3.80 22.82 7.76
CA GLU A 208 2.44 22.72 7.21
C GLU A 208 1.53 23.77 7.85
N VAL A 209 1.64 24.00 9.16
CA VAL A 209 0.91 25.06 9.87
C VAL A 209 1.32 26.46 9.38
N LYS A 210 2.61 26.67 9.06
CA LYS A 210 3.08 27.96 8.53
C LYS A 210 2.63 28.21 7.08
N LYS A 211 2.66 27.19 6.21
CA LYS A 211 2.18 27.31 4.81
C LYS A 211 0.66 27.45 4.72
N ALA A 212 -0.10 26.81 5.61
CA ALA A 212 -1.55 26.97 5.68
C ALA A 212 -1.98 28.36 6.18
N LYS A 213 -1.15 29.03 7.00
CA LYS A 213 -1.38 30.41 7.48
C LYS A 213 -0.89 31.49 6.51
N ALA A 214 -0.12 31.13 5.49
CA ALA A 214 0.43 32.04 4.50
C ALA A 214 -0.37 32.06 3.17
N LYS A 215 -1.45 31.27 3.10
CA LYS A 215 -2.47 31.30 2.04
C LYS A 215 -3.75 31.87 2.62
#